data_AF-A0A3L8RT49-F1
#
_entry.id   AF-A0A3L8RT49-F1
#
_cell.length_a   1.000
_cell.length_b   1.000
_cell.length_c   1.000
_cell.angle_alpha   90.00
_cell.angle_beta   90.00
_cell.angle_gamma   90.00
#
_symmetry.space_group_name_H-M   'P 1'
#
loop_
_entity.id
_entity.type
_entity.pdbx_description
1 polymer ?
#
loop_
_entity_poly.entity_id
_entity_poly.type
_entity_poly.pdbx_seq_one_letter_code
_entity_poly.pdbx_strand_id
1 'polypeptide(L)'
;MEFGYIQAPHKTLPVVFDSPRDRGLKDFPVRSILGPDFGYVARQAAEGASSLDSFGNLEVSPPVTVQGKEYPLGRILIGSSFPRVGGRRMAKAVRDFLVAQKVQAPVELFSDWLSVGHVDEFLSFVPAPDRKGFRLLLASPSACYQLLKEKQEEGFGEAAMFQGLDRVPKPTINEILANEELRKFNDYAQSCISWNRDILKRSLGLAEPDILDIPQLFQSNGASEAEAFFPDMVNMLVLGRHLGIPKPFGPMVGGRCCLEQRVWELLEPLGLSCTFIDDFFSYHVLLGEVHCGTNVRRKPFAFKWWHVVP
;
A
#
# COMPACT_ATOMS: atom_id res chain seq x y z
N MET A 1 -13.56 1.44 6.69
CA MET A 1 -13.46 0.82 8.03
C MET A 1 -12.11 0.14 8.16
N GLU A 2 -11.64 -0.05 9.38
CA GLU A 2 -10.36 -0.68 9.72
C GLU A 2 -10.59 -1.66 10.87
N PHE A 3 -9.98 -2.86 10.82
CA PHE A 3 -10.18 -3.87 11.86
C PHE A 3 -9.10 -3.81 12.93
N GLY A 4 -9.48 -3.36 14.12
CA GLY A 4 -8.65 -3.39 15.31
C GLY A 4 -9.11 -4.42 16.35
N TYR A 5 -8.60 -4.29 17.57
CA TYR A 5 -9.05 -5.05 18.73
C TYR A 5 -8.86 -4.24 20.02
N ILE A 6 -9.64 -4.60 21.03
CA ILE A 6 -9.37 -4.21 22.43
C ILE A 6 -9.03 -5.47 23.23
N GLN A 7 -8.19 -5.32 24.24
CA GLN A 7 -7.69 -6.45 25.01
C GLN A 7 -7.59 -6.10 26.49
N ALA A 8 -8.08 -7.00 27.32
CA ALA A 8 -7.91 -7.05 28.77
C ALA A 8 -7.47 -8.47 29.18
N PRO A 9 -6.95 -8.69 30.39
CA PRO A 9 -6.57 -10.02 30.86
C PRO A 9 -7.69 -11.06 30.78
N HIS A 10 -8.94 -10.64 30.99
CA HIS A 10 -10.11 -11.52 31.04
C HIS A 10 -10.88 -11.62 29.71
N LYS A 11 -10.62 -10.75 28.72
CA LYS A 11 -11.34 -10.74 27.44
C LYS A 11 -10.56 -10.01 26.36
N THR A 12 -10.64 -10.52 25.13
CA THR A 12 -10.18 -9.82 23.91
C THR A 12 -11.32 -9.89 22.90
N LEU A 13 -11.59 -8.80 22.19
CA LEU A 13 -12.57 -8.79 21.12
C LEU A 13 -12.15 -7.83 19.99
N PRO A 14 -12.45 -8.16 18.72
CA PRO A 14 -12.21 -7.28 17.59
C PRO A 14 -13.11 -6.04 17.67
N VAL A 15 -12.61 -4.91 17.16
CA VAL A 15 -13.35 -3.65 17.10
C VAL A 15 -13.19 -3.08 15.71
N VAL A 16 -14.30 -2.70 15.08
CA VAL A 16 -14.25 -1.96 13.82
C VAL A 16 -14.05 -0.48 14.13
N PHE A 17 -13.03 0.13 13.53
CA PHE A 17 -12.93 1.57 13.44
C PHE A 17 -13.60 2.02 12.14
N ASP A 18 -14.69 2.77 12.26
CA ASP A 18 -15.42 3.30 11.12
C ASP A 18 -14.88 4.67 10.70
N SER A 19 -14.70 4.80 9.39
CA SER A 19 -14.10 5.99 8.76
C SER A 19 -15.19 7.04 8.52
N PRO A 20 -14.91 8.34 8.69
CA PRO A 20 -15.87 9.40 8.37
C PRO A 20 -16.11 9.59 6.86
N ARG A 21 -15.62 8.68 6.00
CA ARG A 21 -15.81 8.71 4.54
C ARG A 21 -17.30 8.71 4.14
N ASP A 22 -18.17 8.05 4.89
CA ASP A 22 -19.65 8.06 4.77
C ASP A 22 -20.22 7.96 3.34
N ARG A 23 -19.64 7.08 2.49
CA ARG A 23 -20.13 6.76 1.13
C ARG A 23 -21.13 5.58 1.15
N GLY A 24 -21.27 4.85 0.03
CA GLY A 24 -22.24 3.75 -0.12
C GLY A 24 -22.14 2.61 0.90
N LEU A 25 -21.01 2.47 1.60
CA LEU A 25 -20.81 1.48 2.67
C LEU A 25 -20.99 2.03 4.09
N LYS A 26 -21.50 3.26 4.27
CA LYS A 26 -21.61 3.92 5.60
C LYS A 26 -22.31 3.07 6.67
N ASP A 27 -23.33 2.32 6.27
CA ASP A 27 -24.14 1.54 7.22
C ASP A 27 -23.56 0.14 7.46
N PHE A 28 -22.59 -0.31 6.66
CA PHE A 28 -22.07 -1.68 6.72
C PHE A 28 -21.38 -2.01 8.05
N PRO A 29 -20.51 -1.15 8.62
CA PRO A 29 -19.88 -1.42 9.91
C PRO A 29 -20.91 -1.56 11.06
N VAL A 30 -21.96 -0.74 11.05
CA VAL A 30 -22.99 -0.76 12.10
C VAL A 30 -24.00 -1.90 11.89
N ARG A 31 -24.42 -2.17 10.65
CA ARG A 31 -25.48 -3.15 10.36
C ARG A 31 -24.98 -4.59 10.22
N SER A 32 -23.74 -4.77 9.75
CA SER A 32 -23.25 -6.09 9.35
C SER A 32 -22.06 -6.58 10.18
N ILE A 33 -21.34 -5.68 10.86
CA ILE A 33 -20.11 -6.02 11.60
C ILE A 33 -20.31 -5.91 13.11
N LEU A 34 -20.88 -4.80 13.61
CA LEU A 34 -21.20 -4.63 15.02
C LEU A 34 -22.16 -5.74 15.50
N GLY A 35 -21.81 -6.41 16.60
CA GLY A 35 -22.58 -7.51 17.13
C GLY A 35 -21.98 -8.11 18.40
N PRO A 36 -22.49 -9.25 18.86
CA PRO A 36 -21.92 -9.98 20.00
C PRO A 36 -20.42 -10.24 19.79
N ASP A 37 -19.60 -9.86 20.77
CA ASP A 37 -18.13 -9.94 20.72
C ASP A 37 -17.46 -9.20 19.53
N PHE A 38 -18.11 -8.16 19.00
CA PHE A 38 -17.53 -7.26 18.01
C PHE A 38 -17.83 -5.80 18.36
N GLY A 39 -16.81 -5.01 18.71
CA GLY A 39 -16.98 -3.61 19.08
C GLY A 39 -17.03 -2.67 17.87
N TYR A 40 -17.46 -1.43 18.12
CA TYR A 40 -17.51 -0.36 17.12
C TYR A 40 -16.97 0.93 17.71
N VAL A 41 -16.19 1.67 16.93
CA VAL A 41 -15.77 3.03 17.24
C VAL A 41 -15.74 3.85 15.96
N ALA A 42 -16.09 5.13 16.04
CA ALA A 42 -16.00 6.07 14.93
C ALA A 42 -15.51 7.44 15.42
N ARG A 43 -14.94 8.24 14.53
CA ARG A 43 -14.59 9.65 14.77
C ARG A 43 -15.12 10.47 13.61
N GLN A 44 -15.83 11.55 13.93
CA GLN A 44 -16.42 12.43 12.93
C GLN A 44 -15.37 13.39 12.37
N ALA A 45 -15.50 13.71 11.08
CA ALA A 45 -14.75 14.80 10.44
C ALA A 45 -15.63 16.05 10.37
N ALA A 46 -15.63 16.87 11.42
CA ALA A 46 -16.52 18.04 11.54
C ALA A 46 -16.34 19.07 10.41
N GLU A 47 -15.13 19.18 9.86
CA GLU A 47 -14.79 20.07 8.75
C GLU A 47 -14.99 19.41 7.36
N GLY A 48 -15.56 18.21 7.32
CA GLY A 48 -15.70 17.39 6.11
C GLY A 48 -14.58 16.35 5.98
N ALA A 49 -14.90 15.23 5.32
CA ALA A 49 -13.95 14.16 5.04
C ALA A 49 -13.27 14.38 3.68
N SER A 50 -11.96 14.22 3.65
CA SER A 50 -11.13 14.21 2.43
C SER A 50 -10.93 12.77 1.91
N SER A 51 -10.29 12.61 0.75
CA SER A 51 -9.90 11.28 0.28
C SER A 51 -9.00 10.55 1.30
N LEU A 52 -8.12 11.29 1.98
CA LEU A 52 -7.17 10.78 2.98
C LEU A 52 -7.84 10.29 4.28
N ASP A 53 -9.14 10.50 4.45
CA ASP A 53 -9.93 9.93 5.56
C ASP A 53 -10.41 8.50 5.28
N SER A 54 -10.25 8.02 4.05
CA SER A 54 -10.49 6.63 3.69
C SER A 54 -9.38 5.75 4.26
N PHE A 55 -9.72 4.56 4.76
CA PHE A 55 -8.77 3.75 5.55
C PHE A 55 -7.81 2.87 4.74
N GLY A 56 -7.78 2.95 3.40
CA GLY A 56 -6.55 2.60 2.66
C GLY A 56 -5.37 3.53 3.00
N ASN A 57 -5.67 4.72 3.53
CA ASN A 57 -4.69 5.66 4.06
C ASN A 57 -4.34 5.43 5.54
N LEU A 58 -4.72 4.30 6.13
CA LEU A 58 -4.47 3.95 7.53
C LEU A 58 -3.91 2.53 7.63
N GLU A 59 -2.59 2.43 7.77
CA GLU A 59 -1.88 1.16 7.80
C GLU A 59 -1.12 0.97 9.12
N VAL A 60 -0.50 -0.19 9.31
CA VAL A 60 0.36 -0.46 10.47
C VAL A 60 1.57 -1.30 10.09
N SER A 61 2.75 -0.90 10.58
CA SER A 61 3.95 -1.70 10.42
C SER A 61 3.90 -2.99 11.26
N PRO A 62 4.68 -4.02 10.90
CA PRO A 62 5.02 -5.09 11.83
C PRO A 62 5.77 -4.56 13.08
N PRO A 63 5.95 -5.38 14.13
CA PRO A 63 6.78 -5.04 15.28
C PRO A 63 8.22 -4.69 14.89
N VAL A 64 8.75 -3.61 15.49
CA VAL A 64 10.10 -3.10 15.17
C VAL A 64 10.80 -2.56 16.41
N THR A 65 12.12 -2.51 16.37
CA THR A 65 12.96 -1.81 17.34
C THR A 65 13.73 -0.71 16.63
N VAL A 66 13.67 0.51 17.16
CA VAL A 66 14.25 1.71 16.56
C VAL A 66 15.14 2.39 17.58
N GLN A 67 16.46 2.39 17.33
CA GLN A 67 17.46 3.01 18.21
C GLN A 67 17.29 2.61 19.70
N GLY A 68 17.02 1.32 19.94
CA GLY A 68 16.82 0.77 21.30
C GLY A 68 15.40 0.90 21.86
N LYS A 69 14.50 1.64 21.20
CA LYS A 69 13.08 1.69 21.57
C LYS A 69 12.29 0.62 20.85
N GLU A 70 11.61 -0.23 21.61
CA GLU A 70 10.75 -1.29 21.07
C GLU A 70 9.33 -0.78 20.77
N TYR A 71 8.81 -1.17 19.61
CA TYR A 71 7.42 -1.02 19.20
C TYR A 71 6.84 -2.42 18.96
N PRO A 72 6.48 -3.16 20.03
CA PRO A 72 6.11 -4.58 19.93
C PRO A 72 4.76 -4.83 19.24
N LEU A 73 3.99 -3.76 19.01
CA LEU A 73 2.73 -3.77 18.26
C LEU A 73 2.87 -3.05 16.90
N GLY A 74 4.10 -2.71 16.50
CA GLY A 74 4.37 -1.90 15.33
C GLY A 74 3.99 -0.43 15.52
N ARG A 75 3.95 0.31 14.41
CA ARG A 75 3.61 1.74 14.37
C ARG A 75 2.56 1.98 13.30
N ILE A 76 1.54 2.77 13.63
CA ILE A 76 0.53 3.22 12.67
C ILE A 76 1.20 4.10 11.61
N LEU A 77 0.81 3.91 10.35
CA LEU A 77 1.26 4.69 9.20
C LEU A 77 0.04 5.39 8.60
N ILE A 78 0.11 6.71 8.46
CA ILE A 78 -0.97 7.51 7.85
C ILE A 78 -0.39 8.45 6.80
N GLY A 79 -1.04 8.55 5.64
CA GLY A 79 -0.63 9.49 4.61
C GLY A 79 -1.14 10.91 4.85
N SER A 80 -0.34 11.87 4.42
CA SER A 80 -0.55 13.32 4.59
C SER A 80 0.12 14.08 3.44
N SER A 81 -0.13 15.39 3.39
CA SER A 81 0.57 16.34 2.54
C SER A 81 2.07 16.46 2.85
N PHE A 82 2.83 16.99 1.89
CA PHE A 82 4.25 17.27 2.09
C PHE A 82 4.44 18.26 3.26
N PRO A 83 5.47 18.09 4.12
CA PRO A 83 5.72 19.01 5.22
C PRO A 83 5.89 20.45 4.69
N ARG A 84 5.26 21.42 5.37
CA ARG A 84 5.39 22.89 5.12
C ARG A 84 4.64 23.48 3.92
N VAL A 85 4.19 22.67 2.96
CA VAL A 85 3.46 23.17 1.78
C VAL A 85 1.94 23.22 2.02
N GLY A 86 1.45 22.44 2.99
CA GLY A 86 0.01 22.22 3.17
C GLY A 86 -0.52 21.25 2.09
N GLY A 87 -1.80 20.91 2.18
CA GLY A 87 -2.45 19.94 1.29
C GLY A 87 -3.50 19.12 2.02
N ARG A 88 -3.95 18.02 1.42
CA ARG A 88 -4.96 17.15 2.04
C ARG A 88 -4.33 16.46 3.25
N ARG A 89 -5.14 16.27 4.30
CA ARG A 89 -4.73 15.54 5.51
C ARG A 89 -5.93 14.79 6.07
N MET A 90 -5.65 13.64 6.69
CA MET A 90 -6.63 12.94 7.51
C MET A 90 -7.17 13.87 8.61
N ALA A 91 -8.47 13.78 8.86
CA ALA A 91 -9.21 14.60 9.80
C ALA A 91 -8.52 14.61 11.16
N LYS A 92 -8.44 15.80 11.77
CA LYS A 92 -7.75 16.00 13.04
C LYS A 92 -8.30 15.07 14.14
N ALA A 93 -9.61 14.89 14.20
CA ALA A 93 -10.25 14.02 15.19
C ALA A 93 -9.83 12.54 15.07
N VAL A 94 -9.59 12.05 13.84
CA VAL A 94 -9.08 10.70 13.57
C VAL A 94 -7.61 10.62 14.00
N ARG A 95 -6.78 11.58 13.61
CA ARG A 95 -5.36 11.61 13.99
C ARG A 95 -5.15 11.72 15.51
N ASP A 96 -5.86 12.63 16.17
CA ASP A 96 -5.83 12.78 17.62
C ASP A 96 -6.25 11.48 18.32
N PHE A 97 -7.27 10.80 17.80
CA PHE A 97 -7.70 9.51 18.33
C PHE A 97 -6.61 8.45 18.22
N LEU A 98 -5.96 8.31 17.06
CA LEU A 98 -4.87 7.35 16.85
C LEU A 98 -3.68 7.65 17.76
N VAL A 99 -3.28 8.92 17.89
CA VAL A 99 -2.21 9.35 18.80
C VAL A 99 -2.56 9.04 20.26
N ALA A 100 -3.82 9.27 20.66
CA ALA A 100 -4.28 9.01 22.01
C ALA A 100 -4.23 7.52 22.42
N GLN A 101 -4.14 6.58 21.47
CA GLN A 101 -3.98 5.16 21.77
C GLN A 101 -2.59 4.81 22.30
N LYS A 102 -1.57 5.65 22.05
CA LYS A 102 -0.17 5.56 22.52
C LYS A 102 0.65 4.36 22.01
N VAL A 103 0.08 3.16 22.03
CA VAL A 103 0.81 1.89 21.92
C VAL A 103 1.34 1.55 20.52
N GLN A 104 0.90 2.29 19.50
CA GLN A 104 1.35 2.16 18.11
C GLN A 104 1.69 3.53 17.50
N ALA A 105 2.39 4.38 18.27
CA ALA A 105 2.77 5.77 17.96
C ALA A 105 2.83 6.10 16.45
N PRO A 106 1.84 6.84 15.89
CA PRO A 106 1.71 7.05 14.45
C PRO A 106 2.92 7.73 13.78
N VAL A 107 3.10 7.45 12.49
CA VAL A 107 4.06 8.09 11.58
C VAL A 107 3.28 8.68 10.40
N GLU A 108 3.46 9.97 10.14
CA GLU A 108 2.90 10.61 8.94
C GLU A 108 3.84 10.37 7.75
N LEU A 109 3.27 9.87 6.66
CA LEU A 109 3.91 9.65 5.36
C LEU A 109 3.40 10.66 4.34
N PHE A 110 4.13 10.85 3.25
CA PHE A 110 3.73 11.72 2.16
C PHE A 110 2.98 10.93 1.08
N SER A 111 1.65 11.03 1.06
CA SER A 111 0.79 10.35 0.08
C SER A 111 0.02 11.31 -0.82
N ASP A 112 -0.02 12.59 -0.49
CA ASP A 112 -0.85 13.60 -1.17
C ASP A 112 -0.44 13.88 -2.64
N TRP A 113 0.68 13.30 -3.09
CA TRP A 113 1.10 13.30 -4.50
C TRP A 113 0.27 12.34 -5.38
N LEU A 114 -0.45 11.39 -4.78
CA LEU A 114 -1.37 10.49 -5.47
C LEU A 114 -2.76 11.11 -5.61
N SER A 115 -3.45 10.79 -6.71
CA SER A 115 -4.82 11.24 -7.00
C SER A 115 -5.78 10.81 -5.87
N VAL A 116 -5.70 9.53 -5.48
CA VAL A 116 -6.48 8.99 -4.35
C VAL A 116 -5.85 9.37 -3.01
N GLY A 117 -4.52 9.27 -2.88
CA GLY A 117 -3.78 9.87 -1.77
C GLY A 117 -3.55 8.93 -0.59
N HIS A 118 -3.55 7.62 -0.80
CA HIS A 118 -3.46 6.59 0.24
C HIS A 118 -2.07 5.97 0.30
N VAL A 119 -1.74 5.37 1.45
CA VAL A 119 -0.41 4.77 1.65
C VAL A 119 -0.31 3.37 1.04
N ASP A 120 -1.41 2.63 1.00
CA ASP A 120 -1.50 1.30 0.40
C ASP A 120 -1.27 1.29 -1.13
N GLU A 121 -1.30 2.46 -1.78
CA GLU A 121 -0.94 2.66 -3.19
C GLU A 121 0.58 2.61 -3.43
N PHE A 122 1.43 2.75 -2.39
CA PHE A 122 2.89 2.73 -2.61
C PHE A 122 3.66 1.86 -1.62
N LEU A 123 3.00 1.31 -0.59
CA LEU A 123 3.64 0.40 0.35
C LEU A 123 2.74 -0.79 0.73
N SER A 124 3.39 -1.90 1.07
CA SER A 124 2.75 -3.06 1.71
C SER A 124 3.77 -3.81 2.57
N PHE A 125 3.31 -4.72 3.43
CA PHE A 125 4.17 -5.59 4.21
C PHE A 125 3.83 -7.05 3.96
N VAL A 126 4.87 -7.87 3.75
CA VAL A 126 4.75 -9.33 3.63
C VAL A 126 5.60 -10.03 4.68
N PRO A 127 5.16 -11.20 5.19
CA PRO A 127 5.97 -11.98 6.11
C PRO A 127 7.21 -12.53 5.40
N ALA A 128 8.31 -12.65 6.15
CA ALA A 128 9.54 -13.26 5.67
C ALA A 128 10.08 -14.23 6.73
N PRO A 129 10.74 -15.33 6.33
CA PRO A 129 11.25 -16.33 7.27
C PRO A 129 12.51 -15.87 8.01
N ASP A 130 13.13 -14.77 7.58
CA ASP A 130 14.42 -14.28 8.02
C ASP A 130 14.35 -12.82 8.52
N ARG A 131 15.51 -12.27 8.88
CA ARG A 131 15.68 -10.85 9.27
C ARG A 131 14.73 -10.48 10.41
N LYS A 132 13.87 -9.49 10.19
CA LYS A 132 12.89 -8.98 11.15
C LYS A 132 11.54 -9.70 11.06
N GLY A 133 11.45 -10.79 10.29
CA GLY A 133 10.21 -11.54 10.07
C GLY A 133 9.29 -10.95 8.99
N PHE A 134 9.74 -9.91 8.27
CA PHE A 134 8.98 -9.26 7.20
C PHE A 134 9.87 -8.62 6.14
N ARG A 135 9.25 -8.19 5.03
CA ARG A 135 9.76 -7.20 4.10
C ARG A 135 8.76 -6.06 3.93
N LEU A 136 9.27 -4.84 3.82
CA LEU A 136 8.53 -3.70 3.30
C LEU A 136 8.58 -3.79 1.77
N LEU A 137 7.42 -3.78 1.12
CA LEU A 137 7.31 -3.63 -0.32
C LEU A 137 7.08 -2.16 -0.63
N LEU A 138 7.79 -1.61 -1.61
CA LEU A 138 7.52 -0.27 -2.14
C LEU A 138 7.31 -0.35 -3.64
N ALA A 139 6.30 0.36 -4.15
CA ALA A 139 6.20 0.63 -5.58
C ALA A 139 7.48 1.33 -6.07
N SER A 140 7.99 0.99 -7.24
CA SER A 140 9.26 1.53 -7.75
C SER A 140 9.24 1.72 -9.27
N PRO A 141 9.09 2.99 -9.72
CA PRO A 141 9.31 3.35 -11.10
C PRO A 141 10.72 3.05 -11.59
N SER A 142 11.75 3.29 -10.79
CA SER A 142 13.13 3.02 -11.18
C SER A 142 13.35 1.52 -11.47
N ALA A 143 12.83 0.63 -10.62
CA ALA A 143 12.89 -0.81 -10.84
C ALA A 143 12.12 -1.24 -12.10
N CYS A 144 10.99 -0.60 -12.40
CA CYS A 144 10.24 -0.88 -13.62
C CYS A 144 11.00 -0.42 -14.87
N TYR A 145 11.52 0.80 -14.89
CA TYR A 145 12.34 1.28 -16.02
C TYR A 145 13.58 0.43 -16.24
N GLN A 146 14.23 -0.02 -15.16
CA GLN A 146 15.35 -0.94 -15.25
C GLN A 146 14.94 -2.27 -15.91
N LEU A 147 13.86 -2.90 -15.42
CA LEU A 147 13.35 -4.15 -16.01
C LEU A 147 12.99 -3.98 -17.49
N LEU A 148 12.28 -2.91 -17.86
CA LEU A 148 11.90 -2.66 -19.24
C LEU A 148 13.12 -2.45 -20.14
N LYS A 149 14.15 -1.76 -19.64
CA LYS A 149 15.42 -1.57 -20.36
C LYS A 149 16.18 -2.89 -20.54
N GLU A 150 16.27 -3.70 -19.50
CA GLU A 150 16.85 -5.06 -19.58
C GLU A 150 16.15 -5.87 -20.68
N LYS A 151 14.81 -5.83 -20.74
CA LYS A 151 14.04 -6.54 -21.78
C LYS A 151 14.21 -5.94 -23.18
N GLN A 152 14.37 -4.63 -23.30
CA GLN A 152 14.74 -4.00 -24.57
C GLN A 152 16.11 -4.49 -25.07
N GLU A 153 17.12 -4.53 -24.18
CA GLU A 153 18.49 -4.98 -24.49
C GLU A 153 18.55 -6.47 -24.84
N GLU A 154 17.65 -7.29 -24.28
CA GLU A 154 17.44 -8.70 -24.64
C GLU A 154 16.73 -8.89 -26.00
N GLY A 155 16.32 -7.82 -26.68
CA GLY A 155 15.67 -7.85 -28.00
C GLY A 155 14.13 -7.89 -27.95
N PHE A 156 13.52 -7.68 -26.79
CA PHE A 156 12.05 -7.69 -26.62
C PHE A 156 11.42 -6.29 -26.65
N GLY A 157 12.07 -5.29 -27.27
CA GLY A 157 11.58 -3.91 -27.33
C GLY A 157 10.16 -3.74 -27.92
N GLU A 158 9.74 -4.65 -28.80
CA GLU A 158 8.40 -4.65 -29.41
C GLU A 158 7.33 -5.39 -28.57
N ALA A 159 7.71 -6.01 -27.45
CA ALA A 159 6.73 -6.60 -26.54
C ALA A 159 5.84 -5.48 -25.99
N ALA A 160 4.52 -5.70 -25.95
CA ALA A 160 3.56 -4.65 -25.60
C ALA A 160 2.81 -4.95 -24.30
N MET A 161 2.48 -3.90 -23.56
CA MET A 161 1.58 -3.96 -22.41
C MET A 161 0.15 -4.34 -22.82
N PHE A 162 -0.67 -4.74 -21.85
CA PHE A 162 -2.12 -4.86 -21.95
C PHE A 162 -2.62 -5.85 -23.01
N GLN A 163 -1.80 -6.87 -23.30
CA GLN A 163 -2.21 -7.98 -24.16
C GLN A 163 -3.41 -8.72 -23.56
N GLY A 164 -4.41 -9.02 -24.38
CA GLY A 164 -5.66 -9.64 -23.96
C GLY A 164 -6.72 -8.67 -23.43
N LEU A 165 -6.41 -7.38 -23.25
CA LEU A 165 -7.40 -6.37 -22.86
C LEU A 165 -8.00 -5.68 -24.09
N ASP A 166 -9.32 -5.72 -24.18
CA ASP A 166 -10.08 -5.12 -25.28
C ASP A 166 -10.13 -3.60 -25.16
N ARG A 167 -9.88 -2.91 -26.28
CA ARG A 167 -9.94 -1.43 -26.41
C ARG A 167 -8.99 -0.65 -25.48
N VAL A 168 -8.05 -1.34 -24.85
CA VAL A 168 -6.94 -0.71 -24.11
C VAL A 168 -5.75 -0.52 -25.07
N PRO A 169 -5.15 0.68 -25.16
CA PRO A 169 -3.92 0.92 -25.91
C PRO A 169 -2.81 -0.04 -25.48
N LYS A 170 -1.96 -0.48 -26.42
CA LYS A 170 -0.93 -1.50 -26.17
C LYS A 170 0.46 -0.93 -26.45
N PRO A 171 0.96 -0.01 -25.62
CA PRO A 171 2.27 0.57 -25.85
C PRO A 171 3.36 -0.49 -25.72
N THR A 172 4.33 -0.46 -26.63
CA THR A 172 5.50 -1.34 -26.59
C THR A 172 6.51 -0.88 -25.54
N ILE A 173 7.44 -1.76 -25.17
CA ILE A 173 8.58 -1.38 -24.32
C ILE A 173 9.33 -0.19 -24.93
N ASN A 174 9.57 -0.21 -26.25
CA ASN A 174 10.24 0.88 -26.97
C ASN A 174 9.48 2.21 -26.82
N GLU A 175 8.17 2.20 -27.00
CA GLU A 175 7.33 3.40 -26.86
C GLU A 175 7.31 3.93 -25.42
N ILE A 176 7.23 3.05 -24.42
CA ILE A 176 7.26 3.44 -22.99
C ILE A 176 8.62 4.06 -22.64
N LEU A 177 9.72 3.44 -23.06
CA LEU A 177 11.07 3.92 -22.77
C LEU A 177 11.39 5.24 -23.49
N ALA A 178 10.82 5.46 -24.68
CA ALA A 178 10.98 6.68 -25.46
C ALA A 178 10.08 7.85 -25.00
N ASN A 179 9.05 7.59 -24.18
CA ASN A 179 8.14 8.61 -23.67
C ASN A 179 8.81 9.45 -22.56
N GLU A 180 9.33 10.63 -22.93
CA GLU A 180 10.01 11.55 -22.01
C GLU A 180 9.08 12.14 -20.94
N GLU A 181 7.81 12.41 -21.27
CA GLU A 181 6.85 12.96 -20.32
C GLU A 181 6.52 11.95 -19.22
N LEU A 182 6.25 10.69 -19.62
CA LEU A 182 6.03 9.59 -18.69
C LEU A 182 7.26 9.36 -17.80
N ARG A 183 8.47 9.40 -18.37
CA ARG A 183 9.72 9.26 -17.62
C ARG A 183 9.89 10.36 -16.59
N LYS A 184 9.73 11.62 -17.00
CA LYS A 184 9.84 12.78 -16.10
C LYS A 184 8.82 12.71 -14.96
N PHE A 185 7.59 12.27 -15.25
CA PHE A 185 6.58 12.08 -14.23
C PHE A 185 6.95 10.95 -13.25
N ASN A 186 7.49 9.85 -13.75
CA ASN A 186 7.93 8.74 -12.91
C ASN A 186 9.20 9.06 -12.09
N ASP A 187 10.08 9.95 -12.58
CA ASP A 187 11.18 10.49 -11.77
C ASP A 187 10.66 11.29 -10.57
N TYR A 188 9.58 12.05 -10.76
CA TYR A 188 8.87 12.72 -9.66
C TYR A 188 8.25 11.71 -8.70
N ALA A 189 7.46 10.75 -9.19
CA ALA A 189 6.85 9.70 -8.36
C ALA A 189 7.90 8.92 -7.54
N GLN A 190 9.02 8.54 -8.18
CA GLN A 190 10.14 7.87 -7.52
C GLN A 190 10.78 8.76 -6.44
N SER A 191 10.82 10.08 -6.63
CA SER A 191 11.30 11.02 -5.61
C SER A 191 10.36 11.08 -4.41
N CYS A 192 9.03 11.08 -4.64
CA CYS A 192 8.03 11.01 -3.57
C CYS A 192 8.13 9.70 -2.78
N ILE A 193 8.31 8.57 -3.46
CA ILE A 193 8.48 7.26 -2.82
C ILE A 193 9.81 7.20 -2.06
N SER A 194 10.90 7.70 -2.64
CA SER A 194 12.21 7.78 -1.98
C SER A 194 12.17 8.59 -0.68
N TRP A 195 11.42 9.70 -0.68
CA TRP A 195 11.19 10.49 0.53
C TRP A 195 10.52 9.67 1.63
N ASN A 196 9.51 8.87 1.28
CA ASN A 196 8.85 7.95 2.21
C ASN A 196 9.76 6.80 2.65
N ARG A 197 10.57 6.23 1.74
CA ARG A 197 11.57 5.20 2.07
C ARG A 197 12.47 5.69 3.20
N ASP A 198 12.93 6.94 3.12
CA ASP A 198 13.77 7.56 4.13
C ASP A 198 13.04 7.78 5.47
N ILE A 199 11.77 8.20 5.44
CA ILE A 199 10.94 8.30 6.64
C ILE A 199 10.76 6.93 7.29
N LEU A 200 10.43 5.90 6.51
CA LEU A 200 10.19 4.53 6.98
C LEU A 200 11.47 3.92 7.55
N LYS A 201 12.61 4.06 6.88
CA LYS A 201 13.92 3.62 7.40
C LYS A 201 14.23 4.24 8.74
N ARG A 202 14.07 5.55 8.89
CA ARG A 202 14.31 6.24 10.18
C ARG A 202 13.30 5.86 11.25
N SER A 203 12.01 5.80 10.90
CA SER A 203 10.90 5.68 11.86
C SER A 203 10.62 4.25 12.30
N LEU A 204 11.04 3.27 11.49
CA LEU A 204 10.88 1.83 11.71
C LEU A 204 12.23 1.09 11.83
N GLY A 205 13.35 1.82 11.77
CA GLY A 205 14.71 1.28 11.91
C GLY A 205 15.10 0.32 10.78
N LEU A 206 14.53 0.45 9.57
CA LEU A 206 14.76 -0.46 8.45
C LEU A 206 16.11 -0.22 7.78
N ALA A 207 16.72 -1.30 7.31
CA ALA A 207 17.85 -1.26 6.39
C ALA A 207 17.40 -1.65 4.97
N GLU A 208 18.22 -1.36 3.96
CA GLU A 208 17.90 -1.71 2.56
C GLU A 208 17.51 -3.19 2.36
N PRO A 209 18.15 -4.19 2.99
CA PRO A 209 17.73 -5.58 2.83
C PRO A 209 16.36 -5.93 3.43
N ASP A 210 15.76 -5.02 4.20
CA ASP A 210 14.41 -5.18 4.74
C ASP A 210 13.34 -4.65 3.75
N ILE A 211 13.75 -4.07 2.62
CA ILE A 211 12.89 -3.41 1.63
C ILE A 211 13.04 -4.10 0.28
N LEU A 212 11.92 -4.36 -0.40
CA LEU A 212 11.89 -4.86 -1.77
C LEU A 212 11.15 -3.86 -2.66
N ASP A 213 11.77 -3.52 -3.78
CA ASP A 213 11.23 -2.61 -4.77
C ASP A 213 10.40 -3.40 -5.80
N ILE A 214 9.10 -3.13 -5.85
CA ILE A 214 8.15 -3.75 -6.78
C ILE A 214 8.06 -2.88 -8.03
N PRO A 215 8.33 -3.41 -9.25
CA PRO A 215 8.31 -2.60 -10.46
C PRO A 215 6.92 -2.07 -10.74
N GLN A 216 6.73 -0.76 -10.66
CA GLN A 216 5.44 -0.08 -10.80
C GLN A 216 5.63 1.24 -11.55
N LEU A 217 4.75 1.55 -12.52
CA LEU A 217 4.74 2.86 -13.17
C LEU A 217 3.50 3.66 -12.77
N PHE A 218 3.64 4.98 -12.80
CA PHE A 218 2.57 5.94 -12.58
C PHE A 218 2.41 6.86 -13.79
N GLN A 219 1.24 7.49 -13.90
CA GLN A 219 0.94 8.52 -14.89
C GLN A 219 0.22 9.70 -14.24
N SER A 220 0.27 10.86 -14.89
CA SER A 220 -0.41 12.06 -14.43
C SER A 220 -1.91 11.99 -14.73
N ASN A 221 -2.75 12.41 -13.79
CA ASN A 221 -4.18 12.61 -14.02
C ASN A 221 -4.51 13.93 -14.78
N GLY A 222 -3.49 14.66 -15.25
CA GLY A 222 -3.63 15.99 -15.88
C GLY A 222 -3.62 17.15 -14.89
N ALA A 223 -3.78 16.91 -13.59
CA ALA A 223 -3.65 17.88 -12.50
C ALA A 223 -2.34 17.75 -11.70
N SER A 224 -1.36 17.01 -12.23
CA SER A 224 -0.06 16.70 -11.60
C SER A 224 -0.12 15.77 -10.38
N GLU A 225 -1.25 15.11 -10.14
CA GLU A 225 -1.34 13.99 -9.18
C GLU A 225 -1.11 12.67 -9.91
N ALA A 226 -0.65 11.66 -9.18
CA ALA A 226 -0.30 10.35 -9.73
C ALA A 226 -1.45 9.33 -9.66
N GLU A 227 -1.60 8.57 -10.74
CA GLU A 227 -2.42 7.37 -10.85
C GLU A 227 -1.54 6.22 -11.35
N ALA A 228 -1.92 4.97 -11.05
CA ALA A 228 -1.17 3.81 -11.52
C ALA A 228 -1.28 3.69 -13.05
N PHE A 229 -0.14 3.50 -13.74
CA PHE A 229 -0.11 3.36 -15.21
C PHE A 229 -0.59 1.98 -15.67
N PHE A 230 -0.36 0.96 -14.85
CA PHE A 230 -0.93 -0.40 -14.93
C PHE A 230 -1.33 -0.84 -13.52
N PRO A 231 -2.15 -1.90 -13.34
CA PRO A 231 -2.65 -2.33 -12.03
C PRO A 231 -1.56 -2.37 -10.95
N ASP A 232 -1.79 -1.63 -9.86
CA ASP A 232 -0.77 -1.37 -8.85
C ASP A 232 -0.43 -2.60 -8.02
N MET A 233 0.69 -3.25 -8.34
CA MET A 233 1.03 -4.54 -7.74
C MET A 233 1.32 -4.46 -6.24
N VAL A 234 1.65 -3.29 -5.67
CA VAL A 234 1.86 -3.18 -4.22
C VAL A 234 0.54 -3.16 -3.44
N ASN A 235 -0.56 -2.76 -4.09
CA ASN A 235 -1.92 -2.71 -3.53
C ASN A 235 -2.56 -4.12 -3.48
N MET A 236 -1.85 -5.06 -2.85
CA MET A 236 -2.15 -6.49 -2.81
C MET A 236 -2.85 -6.94 -1.53
N LEU A 237 -3.62 -8.02 -1.63
CA LEU A 237 -4.18 -8.72 -0.48
C LEU A 237 -3.17 -9.71 0.11
N VAL A 238 -2.77 -9.52 1.37
CA VAL A 238 -1.82 -10.40 2.07
C VAL A 238 -2.53 -11.34 3.06
N LEU A 239 -2.61 -12.63 2.73
CA LEU A 239 -3.18 -13.70 3.58
C LEU A 239 -2.09 -14.68 4.05
N GLY A 240 -1.25 -14.21 4.97
CA GLY A 240 -0.09 -14.97 5.43
C GLY A 240 0.91 -15.13 4.29
N ARG A 241 1.10 -16.35 3.80
CA ARG A 241 1.99 -16.63 2.66
C ARG A 241 1.32 -16.54 1.29
N HIS A 242 -0.01 -16.38 1.24
CA HIS A 242 -0.74 -16.28 -0.02
C HIS A 242 -1.00 -14.81 -0.34
N LEU A 243 -0.54 -14.36 -1.50
CA LEU A 243 -0.65 -12.98 -1.96
C LEU A 243 -1.64 -12.92 -3.14
N GLY A 244 -2.67 -12.08 -3.02
CA GLY A 244 -3.56 -11.70 -4.12
C GLY A 244 -3.07 -10.39 -4.70
N ILE A 245 -2.27 -10.47 -5.75
CA ILE A 245 -1.58 -9.33 -6.38
C ILE A 245 -2.40 -8.88 -7.59
N PRO A 246 -2.64 -7.57 -7.78
CA PRO A 246 -3.26 -7.06 -9.01
C PRO A 246 -2.49 -7.52 -10.26
N LYS A 247 -3.19 -7.98 -11.28
CA LYS A 247 -2.56 -8.52 -12.49
C LYS A 247 -2.07 -7.36 -13.35
N PRO A 248 -0.76 -7.18 -13.58
CA PRO A 248 -0.23 -5.98 -14.22
C PRO A 248 -0.45 -5.93 -15.75
N PHE A 249 -0.79 -7.06 -16.38
CA PHE A 249 -0.86 -7.20 -17.83
C PHE A 249 0.38 -6.63 -18.55
N GLY A 250 1.57 -6.89 -18.00
CA GLY A 250 2.83 -6.41 -18.55
C GLY A 250 3.23 -7.06 -19.88
N PRO A 251 4.39 -6.66 -20.45
CA PRO A 251 4.86 -7.16 -21.73
C PRO A 251 5.14 -8.66 -21.69
N MET A 252 4.72 -9.35 -22.75
CA MET A 252 4.90 -10.80 -22.88
C MET A 252 6.29 -11.12 -23.44
N VAL A 253 7.17 -11.67 -22.59
CA VAL A 253 8.53 -12.10 -22.94
C VAL A 253 8.63 -13.61 -22.73
N GLY A 254 8.99 -14.35 -23.76
CA GLY A 254 9.07 -15.82 -23.68
C GLY A 254 7.74 -16.50 -23.28
N GLY A 255 6.60 -15.89 -23.63
CA GLY A 255 5.27 -16.40 -23.29
C GLY A 255 4.81 -16.11 -21.85
N ARG A 256 5.53 -15.28 -21.08
CA ARG A 256 5.16 -14.87 -19.73
C ARG A 256 5.19 -13.35 -19.57
N CYS A 257 4.37 -12.83 -18.68
CA CYS A 257 4.43 -11.42 -18.30
C CYS A 257 5.73 -11.16 -17.51
N CYS A 258 6.60 -10.27 -18.00
CA CYS A 258 7.88 -10.03 -17.35
C CYS A 258 7.75 -9.32 -15.98
N LEU A 259 6.68 -8.56 -15.75
CA LEU A 259 6.37 -7.95 -14.45
C LEU A 259 5.97 -9.02 -13.41
N GLU A 260 5.06 -9.94 -13.78
CA GLU A 260 4.68 -11.07 -12.92
C GLU A 260 5.91 -11.92 -12.56
N GLN A 261 6.75 -12.19 -13.57
CA GLN A 261 8.00 -12.91 -13.36
C GLN A 261 8.94 -12.21 -12.38
N ARG A 262 9.17 -10.90 -12.54
CA ARG A 262 10.03 -10.15 -11.61
C ARG A 262 9.47 -10.18 -10.18
N VAL A 263 8.16 -10.13 -10.00
CA VAL A 263 7.53 -10.23 -8.68
C VAL A 263 7.69 -11.63 -8.08
N TRP A 264 7.55 -12.70 -8.87
CA TRP A 264 7.87 -14.05 -8.40
C TRP A 264 9.32 -14.17 -7.95
N GLU A 265 10.27 -13.69 -8.75
CA GLU A 265 11.71 -13.73 -8.43
C GLU A 265 12.04 -13.00 -7.11
N LEU A 266 11.29 -11.95 -6.76
CA LEU A 266 11.47 -11.22 -5.50
C LEU A 266 10.81 -11.91 -4.30
N LEU A 267 9.63 -12.52 -4.48
CA LEU A 267 8.76 -12.94 -3.37
C LEU A 267 8.77 -14.45 -3.11
N GLU A 268 8.90 -15.30 -4.13
CA GLU A 268 8.97 -16.76 -3.95
C GLU A 268 10.14 -17.22 -3.07
N PRO A 269 11.35 -16.61 -3.12
CA PRO A 269 12.44 -16.96 -2.22
C PRO A 269 12.11 -16.76 -0.73
N LEU A 270 11.11 -15.94 -0.40
CA LEU A 270 10.61 -15.74 0.96
C LEU A 270 9.54 -16.79 1.36
N GLY A 271 9.23 -17.74 0.48
CA GLY A 271 8.19 -18.74 0.67
C GLY A 271 6.78 -18.17 0.49
N LEU A 272 6.63 -17.11 -0.30
CA LEU A 272 5.34 -16.49 -0.62
C LEU A 272 4.78 -17.04 -1.94
N SER A 273 3.48 -17.25 -1.97
CA SER A 273 2.72 -17.73 -3.12
C SER A 273 2.00 -16.56 -3.77
N CYS A 274 2.44 -16.14 -4.95
CA CYS A 274 1.85 -15.02 -5.67
C CYS A 274 0.74 -15.50 -6.61
N THR A 275 -0.48 -14.97 -6.42
CA THR A 275 -1.62 -15.15 -7.31
C THR A 275 -1.97 -13.81 -7.94
N PHE A 276 -1.88 -13.71 -9.27
CA PHE A 276 -2.24 -12.49 -10.00
C PHE A 276 -3.74 -12.49 -10.33
N ILE A 277 -4.46 -11.51 -9.81
CA ILE A 277 -5.92 -11.38 -9.91
C ILE A 277 -6.22 -10.32 -10.95
N ASP A 278 -7.01 -10.68 -11.96
CA ASP A 278 -7.53 -9.70 -12.91
C ASP A 278 -8.59 -8.85 -12.24
N ASP A 279 -8.26 -7.59 -12.00
CA ASP A 279 -9.12 -6.56 -11.45
C ASP A 279 -9.25 -5.35 -12.37
N PHE A 280 -8.78 -5.44 -13.63
CA PHE A 280 -8.55 -4.29 -14.50
C PHE A 280 -9.82 -3.44 -14.70
N PHE A 281 -10.90 -4.05 -15.20
CA PHE A 281 -12.14 -3.33 -15.47
C PHE A 281 -13.04 -3.16 -14.23
N SER A 282 -12.83 -3.96 -13.20
CA SER A 282 -13.65 -3.96 -11.98
C SER A 282 -13.15 -2.98 -10.91
N TYR A 283 -11.84 -2.73 -10.86
CA TYR A 283 -11.20 -1.92 -9.83
C TYR A 283 -10.19 -0.94 -10.44
N HIS A 284 -9.19 -1.40 -11.21
CA HIS A 284 -8.07 -0.55 -11.66
C HIS A 284 -8.54 0.73 -12.38
N VAL A 285 -9.45 0.60 -13.35
CA VAL A 285 -10.02 1.75 -14.08
C VAL A 285 -10.85 2.71 -13.21
N LEU A 286 -11.16 2.31 -11.97
CA LEU A 286 -11.83 3.12 -10.94
C LEU A 286 -10.86 3.67 -9.87
N LEU A 287 -9.56 3.65 -10.16
CA LEU A 287 -8.48 4.16 -9.31
C LEU A 287 -8.29 3.38 -8.00
N GLY A 288 -8.28 2.05 -8.07
CA GLY A 288 -7.92 1.20 -6.94
C GLY A 288 -7.76 -0.25 -7.36
N GLU A 289 -7.18 -1.09 -6.50
CA GLU A 289 -6.89 -2.48 -6.85
C GLU A 289 -7.46 -3.47 -5.80
N VAL A 290 -6.97 -4.71 -5.82
CA VAL A 290 -7.34 -5.79 -4.88
C VAL A 290 -7.38 -5.34 -3.41
N HIS A 291 -6.35 -4.62 -2.90
CA HIS A 291 -6.35 -4.18 -1.50
C HIS A 291 -7.47 -3.15 -1.23
N CYS A 292 -7.60 -2.15 -2.10
CA CYS A 292 -8.68 -1.15 -2.03
C CYS A 292 -10.09 -1.79 -2.06
N GLY A 293 -10.24 -2.91 -2.77
CA GLY A 293 -11.49 -3.67 -2.89
C GLY A 293 -11.78 -4.63 -1.73
N THR A 294 -10.83 -4.85 -0.81
CA THR A 294 -10.94 -5.87 0.24
C THR A 294 -10.60 -5.31 1.63
N ASN A 295 -10.81 -6.11 2.67
CA ASN A 295 -10.38 -5.78 4.04
C ASN A 295 -10.21 -7.08 4.84
N VAL A 296 -9.28 -7.11 5.81
CA VAL A 296 -8.91 -8.34 6.52
C VAL A 296 -8.93 -8.15 8.03
N ARG A 297 -9.76 -8.94 8.71
CA ARG A 297 -9.63 -9.11 10.17
C ARG A 297 -8.51 -10.09 10.49
N ARG A 298 -7.50 -9.64 11.23
CA ARG A 298 -6.32 -10.44 11.59
C ARG A 298 -6.35 -10.87 13.06
N LYS A 299 -5.50 -11.84 13.41
CA LYS A 299 -5.32 -12.29 14.80
C LYS A 299 -4.66 -11.16 15.61
N PRO A 300 -5.18 -10.80 16.80
CA PRO A 300 -4.52 -9.87 17.71
C PRO A 300 -3.11 -10.31 18.10
N PHE A 301 -2.23 -9.36 18.41
CA PHE A 301 -0.90 -9.66 18.90
C PHE A 301 -0.97 -10.46 20.22
N ALA A 302 -0.01 -11.38 20.38
CA ALA A 302 0.15 -12.12 21.62
C ALA A 302 0.68 -11.21 22.75
N PHE A 303 1.58 -10.27 22.41
CA PHE A 303 2.10 -9.25 23.31
C PHE A 303 0.96 -8.40 23.88
N LYS A 304 1.00 -8.10 25.19
CA LYS A 304 -0.06 -7.35 25.87
C LYS A 304 0.27 -5.87 25.90
N TRP A 305 -0.65 -5.05 25.41
CA TRP A 305 -0.42 -3.62 25.19
C TRP A 305 -0.06 -2.85 26.47
N TRP A 306 -0.51 -3.28 27.65
CA TRP A 306 -0.17 -2.65 28.93
C TRP A 306 1.29 -2.91 29.38
N HIS A 307 2.04 -3.75 28.66
CA HIS A 307 3.49 -3.91 28.83
C HIS A 307 4.30 -3.02 27.87
N VAL A 308 3.66 -2.27 26.98
CA VAL A 308 4.35 -1.24 26.20
C VAL A 308 4.80 -0.13 27.15
N VAL A 309 6.05 0.32 26.98
CA VAL A 309 6.57 1.56 27.59
C VAL A 309 6.56 2.63 26.48
N PRO A 310 5.50 3.46 26.40
CA PRO A 310 5.25 4.30 25.22
C PRO A 310 6.25 5.43 25.00
#